data_AF-A0A849GQE7-F1
#
_entry.id   AF-A0A849GQE7-F1
#
_cell.length_a   1.000
_cell.length_b   1.000
_cell.length_c   1.000
_cell.angle_alpha   90.00
_cell.angle_beta   90.00
_cell.angle_gamma   90.00
#
_symmetry.space_group_name_H-M   'P 1'
#
loop_
_entity.id
_entity.type
_entity.pdbx_description
1 polymer ?
#
loop_
_entity_poly.entity_id
_entity_poly.type
_entity_poly.pdbx_seq_one_letter_code
_entity_poly.pdbx_strand_id
1 'polypeptide(L)' 'MTRLTTEIWIAAYLTRCRLANIPVFVVQKGDATAGAV' A
#
# COMPACT_ATOMS: atom_id res chain seq x y z
N MET A 1 -14.16 13.30 7.57
CA MET A 1 -13.61 12.38 6.56
C MET A 1 -12.16 12.08 6.90
N THR A 2 -11.87 10.92 7.47
CA THR A 2 -10.49 10.47 7.75
C THR A 2 -10.07 9.56 6.60
N ARG A 3 -9.48 10.14 5.54
CA ARG A 3 -8.90 9.36 4.44
C ARG A 3 -7.50 8.95 4.86
N LEU A 4 -7.21 7.65 4.83
CA LEU A 4 -5.85 7.14 5.04
C LEU A 4 -4.96 7.61 3.88
N THR A 5 -3.69 7.90 4.16
CA THR A 5 -2.73 8.20 3.08
C THR A 5 -2.47 6.94 2.25
N THR A 6 -2.17 7.16 0.97
CA THR A 6 -1.83 6.10 0.00
C THR A 6 -0.71 5.20 0.52
N GLU A 7 0.33 5.78 1.13
CA GLU A 7 1.44 5.00 1.70
C GLU A 7 1.03 4.07 2.84
N ILE A 8 0.12 4.48 3.74
CA ILE A 8 -0.34 3.62 4.84
C ILE A 8 -1.12 2.44 4.27
N TRP A 9 -1.96 2.66 3.25
CA TRP A 9 -2.72 1.59 2.62
C TRP A 9 -1.79 0.55 1.96
N ILE A 10 -0.76 1.00 1.22
CA ILE A 10 0.23 0.12 0.58
C ILE A 10 1.00 -0.69 1.63
N ALA A 11 1.46 -0.05 2.72
CA ALA A 11 2.19 -0.73 3.79
C ALA A 11 1.34 -1.81 4.47
N ALA A 12 0.07 -1.52 4.75
CA ALA A 12 -0.87 -2.49 5.31
C ALA A 12 -1.11 -3.68 4.35
N TYR A 13 -1.27 -3.40 3.06
CA TYR A 13 -1.49 -4.42 2.04
C TYR A 13 -0.29 -5.36 1.87
N LEU A 14 0.93 -4.81 1.78
CA LEU A 14 2.16 -5.61 1.73
C LEU A 14 2.32 -6.48 2.98
N THR A 15 1.99 -5.94 4.15
CA THR A 15 2.02 -6.70 5.41
C THR A 15 1.02 -7.85 5.37
N ARG A 16 -0.21 -7.61 4.90
CA ARG A 16 -1.23 -8.65 4.74
C ARG A 16 -0.75 -9.78 3.82
N CYS A 17 -0.18 -9.45 2.66
CA CYS A 17 0.34 -10.46 1.73
C CYS A 17 1.55 -11.22 2.31
N ARG A 18 2.43 -10.55 3.05
CA ARG A 18 3.55 -11.20 3.74
C ARG A 18 3.08 -12.22 4.77
N LEU A 19 2.04 -11.92 5.53
CA LEU A 19 1.44 -12.87 6.48
C LEU A 19 0.84 -14.10 5.77
N ALA A 20 0.38 -13.93 4.52
CA ALA A 20 -0.12 -15.01 3.68
C ALA A 20 0.97 -15.74 2.88
N ASN A 21 2.25 -15.38 3.07
CA ASN A 21 3.40 -15.88 2.27
C ASN A 21 3.27 -15.65 0.76
N ILE A 22 2.61 -14.56 0.35
CA ILE A 22 2.47 -14.17 -1.05
C ILE A 22 3.53 -13.10 -1.38
N PRO A 23 4.42 -13.34 -2.36
CA PRO A 23 5.39 -12.34 -2.80
C PRO A 23 4.70 -11.23 -3.63
N VAL A 24 4.93 -9.98 -3.24
CA VAL A 24 4.39 -8.79 -3.93
C VAL A 24 5.38 -7.64 -3.85
N PHE A 25 5.38 -6.80 -4.89
CA PHE A 25 6.32 -5.70 -5.05
C PHE A 25 5.60 -4.49 -5.65
N VAL A 26 6.04 -3.28 -5.29
CA VAL A 26 5.54 -2.04 -5.90
C VAL A 26 6.33 -1.79 -7.18
N VAL A 27 5.64 -1.78 -8.32
CA VAL A 27 6.26 -1.58 -9.65
C VAL A 27 6.29 -0.11 -10.06
N GLN A 28 5.41 0.71 -9.49
CA GLN A 28 5.34 2.15 -9.72
C GLN A 28 4.95 2.85 -8.43
N LYS A 29 5.67 3.93 -8.09
CA LYS A 29 5.36 4.76 -6.92
C LYS A 29 4.70 6.07 -7.37
N GLY A 30 3.47 6.29 -6.92
CA GLY A 30 2.71 7.53 -7.11
C GLY A 30 2.76 8.47 -5.90
N ASP A 31 1.80 9.38 -5.80
CA ASP A 31 1.69 10.33 -4.68
C ASP A 31 1.41 9.60 -3.34
N ALA A 32 2.18 9.93 -2.31
CA ALA A 32 2.15 9.25 -1.01
C ALA A 32 0.90 9.53 -0.15
N THR A 33 0.18 10.61 -0.44
CA THR A 33 -0.89 11.16 0.40
C THR A 33 -2.27 11.08 -0.27
N ALA A 34 -2.33 11.31 -1.57
CA ALA A 34 -3.54 11.36 -2.37
C ALA A 34 -3.44 10.61 -3.71
N GLY A 35 -2.41 9.79 -3.90
CA GLY A 35 -2.24 8.98 -5.10
C GLY A 35 -3.30 7.89 -5.21
N ALA A 36 -3.69 7.59 -6.45
CA ALA A 36 -4.37 6.35 -6.77
C ALA A 36 -3.39 5.17 -6.60
N VAL A 37 -3.89 4.06 -6.03
CA VAL A 37 -3.17 2.78 -5.89
C VAL A 37 -3.70 1.80 -6.91
#